data_AF-E8WJU2-F1
#
_entry.id   AF-E8WJU2-F1
#
_cell.length_a   1.000
_cell.length_b   1.000
_cell.length_c   1.000
_cell.angle_alpha   90.00
_cell.angle_beta   90.00
_cell.angle_gamma   90.00
#
_symmetry.space_group_name_H-M   'P 1'
#
loop_
_entity.id
_entity.type
_entity.pdbx_description
1 polymer ?
#
loop_
_entity_poly.entity_id
_entity_poly.type
_entity_poly.pdbx_seq_one_letter_code
_entity_poly.pdbx_strand_id
1 'polypeptide(L)' 'MKRPKPFDLAYEQYQLLMAKFKSSKDMREKNMLFRRLTNLLAVMEFLISIHKAQ' A
#
# COMPACT_ATOMS: atom_id res chain seq x y z
N MET A 1 9.52 21.50 -5.81
CA MET A 1 8.45 20.47 -5.76
C MET A 1 8.19 20.13 -4.30
N LYS A 2 6.93 20.20 -3.83
CA LYS A 2 6.59 19.78 -2.45
C LYS A 2 6.85 18.28 -2.34
N ARG A 3 7.54 17.84 -1.28
CA ARG A 3 7.75 16.41 -1.04
C ARG A 3 6.37 15.77 -0.77
N PRO A 4 6.00 14.69 -1.48
CA PRO A 4 4.73 14.01 -1.24
C PRO A 4 4.68 13.49 0.19
N LYS A 5 3.51 13.56 0.84
CA LYS A 5 3.39 13.07 2.21
C LYS A 5 3.57 11.54 2.20
N PRO A 6 4.18 10.96 3.24
CA PRO A 6 4.38 9.51 3.31
C PRO A 6 3.10 8.69 3.11
N PHE A 7 1.97 9.18 3.60
CA PHE A 7 0.67 8.53 3.43
C PHE A 7 0.22 8.53 1.95
N ASP A 8 0.38 9.64 1.24
CA ASP A 8 0.00 9.76 -0.17
C ASP A 8 0.79 8.76 -1.02
N LEU A 9 2.10 8.62 -0.77
CA LEU A 9 2.96 7.63 -1.42
C LEU A 9 2.52 6.18 -1.14
N ALA A 10 2.20 5.87 0.12
CA ALA A 10 1.73 4.55 0.50
C ALA A 10 0.36 4.22 -0.15
N TYR A 11 -0.54 5.21 -0.22
CA TYR A 11 -1.84 5.06 -0.84
C TYR A 11 -1.75 4.84 -2.36
N GLU A 12 -0.92 5.60 -3.06
CA GLU A 12 -0.66 5.42 -4.50
C GLU A 12 -0.12 4.01 -4.78
N GLN A 13 0.85 3.56 -4.00
CA GLN A 13 1.42 2.22 -4.15
C GLN A 13 0.38 1.12 -3.88
N TYR A 14 -0.56 1.34 -2.95
CA TYR A 14 -1.64 0.41 -2.67
C TYR A 14 -2.56 0.25 -3.88
N GLN A 15 -2.96 1.36 -4.51
CA GLN A 15 -3.81 1.33 -5.70
C GLN A 15 -3.15 0.56 -6.85
N LEU A 16 -1.86 0.79 -7.08
CA LEU A 16 -1.09 0.10 -8.13
C LEU A 16 -1.01 -1.42 -7.88
N LEU A 17 -0.68 -1.82 -6.65
CA LEU A 17 -0.58 -3.24 -6.28
C LEU A 17 -1.94 -3.93 -6.30
N MET A 18 -3.01 -3.24 -5.89
CA MET A 18 -4.37 -3.76 -5.89
C MET A 18 -4.87 -3.97 -7.33
N ALA A 19 -4.61 -3.03 -8.24
CA ALA A 19 -4.93 -3.19 -9.65
C ALA A 19 -4.22 -4.42 -10.23
N LYS A 20 -2.92 -4.56 -9.96
CA LYS A 20 -2.13 -5.71 -10.40
C LYS A 20 -2.60 -7.03 -9.80
N PHE A 21 -3.00 -7.04 -8.53
CA PHE A 21 -3.54 -8.21 -7.86
C PHE A 21 -4.84 -8.69 -8.50
N LYS A 22 -5.74 -7.76 -8.83
CA LYS A 22 -7.01 -8.06 -9.51
C LYS A 22 -6.80 -8.59 -10.93
N SER A 23 -5.82 -8.06 -11.66
CA SER A 23 -5.55 -8.45 -13.05
C SER A 23 -4.68 -9.70 -13.19
N SER A 24 -3.91 -10.10 -12.17
CA SER A 24 -3.00 -11.24 -12.26
C SER A 24 -3.76 -12.58 -12.29
N LYS A 25 -3.33 -13.45 -13.20
CA LYS A 25 -3.80 -14.84 -13.33
C LYS A 25 -2.84 -15.84 -12.69
N ASP A 26 -1.62 -15.42 -12.35
CA ASP A 26 -0.62 -16.25 -11.69
C ASP A 26 -0.89 -16.27 -10.18
N MET A 27 -1.17 -17.46 -9.63
CA MET A 27 -1.46 -17.64 -8.21
C MET A 27 -0.26 -17.33 -7.32
N ARG A 28 0.97 -17.61 -7.78
CA ARG A 28 2.19 -17.28 -7.06
C ARG A 28 2.36 -15.77 -6.99
N GLU A 29 2.13 -15.08 -8.10
CA GLU A 29 2.15 -13.63 -8.15
C GLU A 29 1.06 -13.02 -7.26
N LYS A 30 -0.17 -13.53 -7.31
CA LYS A 30 -1.26 -13.11 -6.42
C LYS A 30 -0.89 -13.24 -4.95
N ASN A 31 -0.29 -14.36 -4.54
CA ASN A 31 0.14 -14.56 -3.16
C ASN A 31 1.23 -13.54 -2.74
N MET A 32 2.17 -13.23 -3.63
CA MET A 32 3.18 -12.20 -3.37
C MET A 32 2.56 -10.80 -3.25
N LEU A 33 1.63 -10.46 -4.15
CA LEU A 33 0.92 -9.18 -4.15
C LEU A 33 0.04 -9.03 -2.90
N PHE A 34 -0.65 -10.10 -2.49
CA PHE A 34 -1.46 -10.12 -1.27
C PHE A 34 -0.61 -9.78 -0.03
N ARG A 35 0.55 -10.45 0.15
CA ARG A 35 1.46 -10.14 1.27
C ARG A 35 1.93 -8.68 1.26
N ARG A 36 2.27 -8.15 0.07
CA ARG A 36 2.67 -6.74 -0.07
C ARG A 36 1.54 -5.78 0.28
N LEU A 37 0.31 -6.07 -0.13
CA LEU A 37 -0.87 -5.27 0.19
C LEU A 37 -1.14 -5.25 1.70
N THR A 38 -1.07 -6.41 2.38
CA THR A 38 -1.24 -6.49 3.83
C THR A 38 -0.18 -5.67 4.58
N ASN A 39 1.09 -5.78 4.17
CA ASN A 39 2.16 -4.99 4.79
C ASN A 39 1.94 -3.48 4.58
N LEU A 40 1.47 -3.09 3.40
CA LEU A 40 1.23 -1.69 3.07
C LEU A 40 0.05 -1.10 3.85
N LEU A 41 -1.00 -1.90 4.12
CA LEU A 41 -2.09 -1.51 5.01
C LEU A 41 -1.57 -1.20 6.42
N ALA A 42 -0.73 -2.06 7.00
CA ALA A 42 -0.14 -1.83 8.31
C ALA A 42 0.71 -0.54 8.34
N VAL A 43 1.47 -0.26 7.27
CA VAL A 43 2.21 1.00 7.14
C VAL A 43 1.27 2.20 7.09
N MET A 44 0.18 2.13 6.33
CA MET A 44 -0.80 3.21 6.26
C MET A 44 -1.48 3.46 7.61
N GLU A 45 -1.84 2.41 8.35
CA GLU A 45 -2.40 2.52 9.71
C GLU A 45 -1.41 3.18 10.67
N PHE A 46 -0.13 2.80 10.61
CA PHE A 46 0.94 3.41 11.40
C PHE A 46 1.14 4.89 11.06
N LEU A 47 1.11 5.26 9.78
CA LEU A 47 1.23 6.66 9.36
C LEU A 47 0.03 7.50 9.84
N ILE A 48 -1.18 6.94 9.80
CA ILE A 48 -2.38 7.58 10.36
C ILE A 48 -2.24 7.76 11.87
N SER A 49 -1.75 6.75 12.60
CA SER A 49 -1.62 6.84 14.06
C SER A 49 -0.60 7.88 14.49
N ILE A 50 0.53 8.00 13.80
CA ILE A 50 1.51 9.08 14.05
C ILE A 50 0.89 10.44 13.77
N HIS A 51 0.14 10.59 12.66
CA HIS A 51 -0.43 11.89 12.30
C HIS A 51 -1.52 12.35 13.25
N LYS A 52 -2.24 11.42 13.91
CA LYS A 52 -3.24 11.71 14.94
C LYS A 52 -2.64 12.01 16.33
N ALA A 53 -1.38 11.61 16.55
CA ALA A 53 -0.67 11.84 17.81
C ALA A 53 0.08 13.20 17.83
N GLN A 54 0.07 13.93 16.71
CA GLN A 54 0.56 15.31 16.57
C GLN A 54 -0.60 16.30 16.63
#